data_AF-A0A2P5BJC6-F1
#
_entry.id   AF-A0A2P5BJC6-F1
#
_cell.length_a   1.000
_cell.length_b   1.000
_cell.length_c   1.000
_cell.angle_alpha   90.00
_cell.angle_beta   90.00
_cell.angle_gamma   90.00
#
_symmetry.space_group_name_H-M   'P 1'
#
loop_
_entity.id
_entity.type
_entity.pdbx_description
1 polymer ?
#
loop_
_entity_poly.entity_id
_entity_poly.type
_entity_poly.pdbx_seq_one_letter_code
_entity_poly.pdbx_strand_id
1 'polypeptide(L)' 'MKKHLKEKDIIPRVIIIFLFEWKRIGEEEINMVEAPGLSMARAEPLEVLCKPNEVMIKLLSTLKILKYGV' A
#
# COMPACT_ATOMS: atom_id res chain seq x y z
N MET A 1 1.97 9.55 22.62
CA MET A 1 2.58 8.19 22.52
C MET A 1 3.30 8.06 21.18
N LYS A 2 4.59 8.38 21.09
CA LYS A 2 5.35 8.31 19.84
C LYS A 2 5.71 6.84 19.60
N LYS A 3 5.01 6.16 18.68
CA LYS A 3 5.43 4.82 18.26
C LYS A 3 6.79 4.97 17.59
N HIS A 4 7.85 4.42 18.20
CA HIS A 4 9.16 4.28 17.58
C HIS A 4 9.03 3.28 16.43
N LEU A 5 8.67 3.79 15.26
CA LEU A 5 8.69 3.05 14.01
C LEU A 5 10.17 2.78 13.70
N LYS A 6 10.57 1.49 13.77
CA LYS A 6 11.93 1.09 13.44
C LYS A 6 12.07 1.05 11.93
N GLU A 7 13.29 1.14 11.42
CA GLU A 7 13.61 1.11 9.99
C GLU A 7 12.94 -0.06 9.24
N LYS A 8 12.91 -1.24 9.89
CA LYS A 8 12.22 -2.45 9.40
C LYS A 8 10.69 -2.33 9.24
N ASP A 9 10.05 -1.38 9.93
CA ASP A 9 8.61 -1.10 9.83
C ASP A 9 8.32 0.05 8.87
N ILE A 10 9.32 0.91 8.61
CA ILE A 10 9.24 2.06 7.72
C ILE A 10 9.44 1.63 6.26
N ILE A 11 10.48 0.84 5.99
CA ILE A 11 10.83 0.44 4.61
C ILE A 11 9.66 -0.26 3.90
N PRO A 12 8.95 -1.25 4.49
CA PRO A 12 7.82 -1.89 3.81
C PRO A 12 6.63 -0.96 3.56
N ARG A 13 6.39 0.04 4.42
CA ARG A 13 5.27 0.98 4.28
C ARG A 13 5.52 2.02 3.20
N VAL A 14 6.75 2.53 3.12
CA VAL A 14 7.13 3.57 2.17
C VAL A 14 7.19 3.01 0.75
N ILE A 15 7.69 1.78 0.58
CA ILE A 15 7.77 1.10 -0.73
C ILE A 15 6.43 1.09 -1.46
N ILE A 16 5.34 0.81 -0.76
CA ILE A 16 4.00 0.71 -1.35
C ILE A 16 3.55 2.08 -1.91
N ILE A 17 3.72 3.15 -1.13
CA ILE A 17 3.33 4.50 -1.56
C ILE A 17 4.14 4.97 -2.77
N PHE A 18 5.46 4.72 -2.78
CA PHE A 18 6.35 5.23 -3.82
C PHE A 18 6.38 4.41 -5.10
N LEU A 19 6.19 3.09 -5.00
CA LEU A 19 6.38 2.20 -6.15
C LEU A 19 5.09 1.82 -6.87
N PHE A 20 3.95 2.28 -6.36
CA PHE A 20 2.66 2.07 -7.00
C PHE A 20 2.03 3.41 -7.36
N GLU A 21 1.45 3.45 -8.54
CA GLU A 21 0.51 4.49 -8.94
C GLU A 21 -0.86 4.13 -8.36
N TRP A 22 -1.52 5.12 -7.76
CA TRP A 22 -2.80 4.95 -7.07
C TRP A 22 -3.89 5.72 -7.80
N LYS A 23 -5.04 5.09 -8.00
CA LYS A 23 -6.24 5.75 -8.53
C LYS A 23 -7.45 5.36 -7.69
N ARG A 24 -8.39 6.29 -7.56
CA ARG A 24 -9.69 6.01 -6.94
C ARG A 24 -10.49 5.03 -7.79
N ILE A 25 -11.33 4.26 -7.11
CA ILE A 25 -12.44 3.57 -7.76
C ILE A 25 -13.58 4.58 -7.80
N GLY A 26 -14.08 4.88 -8.99
CA GLY A 26 -15.16 5.85 -9.16
C GLY A 26 -14.77 7.32 -8.91
N GLU A 27 -15.79 8.17 -8.93
CA GLU A 27 -15.69 9.63 -8.71
C GLU A 27 -16.35 10.07 -7.40
N GLU A 28 -17.02 9.15 -6.71
CA GLU A 28 -17.65 9.39 -5.42
C GLU A 28 -16.67 9.89 -4.37
N GLU A 29 -17.18 10.73 -3.48
CA GLU A 29 -16.40 11.20 -2.34
C GLU A 29 -16.07 10.03 -1.41
N ILE A 30 -14.83 9.99 -0.95
CA ILE A 30 -14.42 8.98 0.02
C ILE A 30 -15.10 9.29 1.35
N ASN A 31 -15.83 8.31 1.87
CA ASN A 31 -16.36 8.36 3.22
C ASN A 31 -15.22 8.39 4.25
N MET A 32 -15.13 9.49 5.00
CA MET A 32 -14.10 9.71 6.01
C MET A 32 -14.59 9.46 7.44
N VAL A 33 -15.80 8.89 7.61
CA VAL A 33 -16.32 8.53 8.93
C VAL A 33 -15.36 7.54 9.62
N GLU A 34 -15.07 7.77 10.88
CA GLU A 34 -14.17 6.93 11.69
C GLU A 34 -14.93 5.70 12.22
N ALA A 35 -14.26 4.55 12.23
CA ALA A 35 -14.78 3.35 12.86
C ALA A 35 -14.74 3.51 14.39
N PRO A 36 -15.72 2.95 15.13
CA PRO A 36 -15.66 2.92 16.59
C PRO A 36 -14.40 2.17 17.06
N GLY A 37 -13.58 2.78 17.92
CA GLY A 37 -12.42 2.11 18.51
C GLY A 37 -11.36 3.06 19.06
N LEU A 38 -10.26 2.49 19.53
CA LEU A 38 -9.09 3.24 20.04
C LEU A 38 -8.12 3.66 18.93
N SER A 39 -8.38 3.24 17.69
CA SER A 39 -7.57 3.54 16.52
C SER A 39 -8.37 4.36 15.53
N MET A 40 -7.72 5.35 14.91
CA MET A 40 -8.25 6.19 13.83
C MET A 40 -8.42 5.42 12.51
N ALA A 41 -9.20 4.33 12.52
CA ALA A 41 -9.53 3.58 11.31
C ALA A 41 -10.75 4.21 10.63
N ARG A 42 -10.84 4.15 9.30
CA ARG A 42 -12.07 4.51 8.61
C ARG A 42 -13.14 3.44 8.84
N ALA A 43 -14.39 3.87 8.97
CA ALA A 43 -15.56 3.00 9.11
C ALA A 43 -15.70 2.08 7.90
N GLU A 44 -15.44 2.62 6.71
CA GLU A 44 -15.37 1.89 5.46
C GLU A 44 -13.90 1.78 5.02
N PRO A 45 -13.42 0.57 4.65
CA PRO A 45 -12.09 0.39 4.10
C PRO A 45 -11.87 1.25 2.85
N LEU A 46 -10.66 1.78 2.68
CA LEU A 46 -10.30 2.47 1.45
C LEU A 46 -10.00 1.45 0.35
N GLU A 47 -10.79 1.49 -0.73
CA GLU A 47 -10.51 0.74 -1.94
C GLU A 47 -9.90 1.64 -3.02
N VAL A 48 -8.86 1.14 -3.68
CA VAL A 48 -8.05 1.87 -4.66
C VAL A 48 -7.51 0.91 -5.70
N LEU A 49 -7.37 1.39 -6.93
CA LEU A 49 -6.61 0.71 -7.97
C LEU A 49 -5.13 1.02 -7.81
N CYS A 50 -4.32 -0.03 -7.81
CA CYS A 50 -2.87 0.06 -7.68
C CYS A 50 -2.21 -0.49 -8.94
N LYS A 51 -1.37 0.31 -9.59
CA LYS A 51 -0.53 -0.14 -10.70
C LYS A 51 0.94 -0.08 -10.28
N PRO A 52 1.68 -1.20 -10.28
CA PRO A 52 3.11 -1.17 -10.00
C PRO A 52 3.84 -0.35 -11.06
N ASN A 53 4.79 0.48 -10.64
CA ASN A 53 5.66 1.20 -11.55
C ASN A 53 6.67 0.25 -12.23
N GLU A 54 7.39 0.73 -13.23
CA GLU A 54 8.34 -0.10 -13.99
C GLU A 54 9.43 -0.75 -13.11
N VAL A 55 9.89 -0.04 -12.07
CA VAL A 55 10.89 -0.57 -11.13
C VAL A 55 10.33 -1.76 -10.36
N MET A 56 9.10 -1.65 -9.87
CA MET A 56 8.41 -2.74 -9.18
C MET A 56 8.09 -3.91 -10.12
N ILE A 57 7.68 -3.63 -11.36
CA ILE A 57 7.46 -4.68 -12.38
C ILE A 57 8.75 -5.47 -12.63
N LYS A 58 9.89 -4.78 -12.80
CA LYS A 58 11.20 -5.43 -12.96
C LYS A 58 11.56 -6.26 -11.73
N LEU A 59 11.40 -5.71 -10.53
CA LEU A 59 11.67 -6.42 -9.27
C LEU A 59 10.81 -7.69 -9.16
N LEU A 60 9.50 -7.59 -9.38
CA LEU A 60 8.58 -8.73 -9.30
C LEU A 60 8.89 -9.79 -10.37
N SER A 61 9.31 -9.37 -11.55
CA SER A 61 9.73 -10.30 -12.62
C SER A 61 10.99 -11.06 -12.23
N THR A 62 12.00 -10.36 -11.69
CA THR A 62 13.22 -10.98 -11.15
C THR A 62 12.91 -11.94 -10.02
N LEU A 63 12.03 -11.57 -9.08
CA LEU A 63 11.64 -12.43 -7.97
C LEU A 63 10.88 -13.68 -8.44
N LYS A 64 10.04 -13.57 -9.47
CA LYS A 64 9.38 -14.73 -10.09
C LYS A 64 10.38 -15.70 -10.69
N ILE A 65 11.37 -15.18 -11.43
CA ILE A 65 12.45 -16.00 -12.02
C ILE A 65 13.26 -16.72 -10.92
N LEU A 66 13.56 -16.04 -9.81
CA LEU A 66 14.31 -16.64 -8.70
C LEU A 66 13.51 -17.68 -7.91
N LYS A 67 12.18 -17.55 -7.84
CA LYS A 67 11.31 -18.48 -7.10
C LYS A 67 10.82 -19.67 -7.92
N TYR A 68 10.66 -19.49 -9.22
CA TYR A 68 10.04 -20.46 -10.12
C TYR A 68 10.92 -20.74 -11.35
N GLY A 69 12.24 -20.57 -11.21
CA GLY A 69 13.19 -20.67 -12.31
C GLY A 69 12.98 -21.94 -13.14
N VAL A 70 12.97 -21.73 -14.46
CA VAL A 70 13.28 -22.73 -15.49
C VAL A 70 14.61 -23.40 -15.17
#